data_AF-A0A3D3CSX5-F1
#
_entry.id   AF-A0A3D3CSX5-F1
#
_cell.length_a   1.000
_cell.length_b   1.000
_cell.length_c   1.000
_cell.angle_alpha   90.00
_cell.angle_beta   90.00
_cell.angle_gamma   90.00
#
_symmetry.space_group_name_H-M   'P 1'
#
loop_
_entity.id
_entity.type
_entity.pdbx_description
1 polymer ?
#
loop_
_entity_poly.entity_id
_entity_poly.type
_entity_poly.pdbx_seq_one_letter_code
_entity_poly.pdbx_strand_id
1 'polypeptide(L)'
;MAIRIFVTGGTFDKEYNEITGQLFFKETHLPEMITRSRVTPEVRVSTLMMIDSLDMTAGDRELIVDHCKATPEDKIIITHGTDTMSVTAAELAGRVPGKTIVLTGAMIPYKFG
;
A
#
# COMPACT_ATOMS: atom_id res chain seq x y z
N MET A 1 -19.90 6.75 1.67
CA MET A 1 -18.61 7.05 1.03
C MET A 1 -17.60 6.06 1.57
N ALA A 2 -17.09 5.17 0.73
CA ALA A 2 -16.08 4.19 1.12
C ALA A 2 -14.68 4.70 0.73
N ILE A 3 -13.67 4.39 1.53
CA ILE A 3 -12.26 4.63 1.22
C ILE A 3 -11.68 3.35 0.60
N ARG A 4 -11.06 3.47 -0.58
CA ARG A 4 -10.32 2.36 -1.20
C ARG A 4 -8.91 2.32 -0.61
N ILE A 5 -8.44 1.13 -0.22
CA ILE A 5 -7.04 0.92 0.16
C ILE A 5 -6.43 -0.09 -0.79
N PHE A 6 -5.36 0.30 -1.47
CA PHE A 6 -4.52 -0.60 -2.24
C PHE A 6 -3.26 -0.94 -1.47
N VAL A 7 -2.96 -2.22 -1.38
CA VAL A 7 -1.75 -2.72 -0.72
C VAL A 7 -0.71 -3.09 -1.77
N THR A 8 0.49 -2.52 -1.65
CA THR A 8 1.62 -2.85 -2.53
C THR A 8 2.83 -3.43 -1.79
N GLY A 9 2.71 -3.63 -0.47
CA GLY A 9 3.78 -4.14 0.40
C GLY A 9 4.61 -3.02 1.03
N GLY A 10 5.93 -3.11 0.90
CA GLY A 10 6.88 -2.30 1.66
C GLY A 10 6.97 -2.69 3.13
N THR A 11 7.77 -1.96 3.91
CA THR A 11 8.00 -2.23 5.34
C THR A 11 6.72 -2.28 6.18
N PHE A 12 5.63 -1.69 5.69
CA PHE A 12 4.30 -1.76 6.29
C PHE A 12 3.82 -3.21 6.52
N ASP A 13 4.13 -4.11 5.57
CA ASP A 13 3.68 -5.50 5.56
C ASP A 13 4.84 -6.52 5.58
N LYS A 14 6.06 -6.07 5.89
CA LYS A 14 7.19 -6.97 6.15
C LYS A 14 7.05 -7.57 7.55
N GLU A 15 7.24 -8.87 7.66
CA GLU A 15 7.51 -9.57 8.91
C GLU A 15 9.02 -9.79 9.04
N TYR A 16 9.56 -9.60 10.24
CA TYR A 16 10.97 -9.85 10.54
C TYR A 16 11.10 -11.23 11.18
N ASN A 17 11.82 -12.15 10.54
CA ASN A 17 12.17 -13.46 11.09
C ASN A 17 13.33 -13.32 12.07
N GLU A 18 13.07 -13.50 13.36
CA GLU A 18 14.12 -13.34 14.39
C GLU A 18 15.21 -14.43 14.35
N ILE A 19 14.92 -15.58 13.74
CA ILE A 19 15.87 -16.71 13.65
C ILE A 19 16.87 -16.50 12.52
N THR A 20 16.40 -16.04 11.34
CA THR A 20 17.24 -15.86 10.15
C THR A 20 17.69 -14.42 9.94
N GLY A 21 17.08 -13.45 10.63
CA GLY A 21 17.29 -12.02 10.43
C GLY A 21 16.73 -11.48 9.12
N GLN A 22 15.90 -12.25 8.40
CA GLN A 22 15.36 -11.86 7.10
C GLN A 22 13.99 -11.20 7.23
N LEU A 23 13.75 -10.20 6.37
CA LEU A 23 12.44 -9.60 6.18
C LEU A 23 11.70 -10.31 5.05
N PHE A 24 10.45 -10.70 5.25
CA PHE A 24 9.62 -11.36 4.23
C PHE A 24 8.18 -10.85 4.26
N PHE A 25 7.42 -11.11 3.19
CA PHE A 25 6.01 -10.74 3.08
C PHE A 25 5.12 -11.97 3.26
N LYS A 26 4.00 -11.83 3.97
CA LYS A 26 3.01 -12.89 4.15
C LYS A 26 1.62 -12.44 3.78
N GLU A 27 0.94 -11.77 4.71
CA GLU A 27 -0.38 -11.17 4.54
C GLU A 27 -0.34 -9.73 5.04
N THR A 28 -1.20 -8.87 4.49
CA THR A 28 -1.25 -7.50 4.98
C THR A 28 -1.80 -7.41 6.40
N HIS A 29 -1.22 -6.53 7.21
CA HIS A 29 -1.67 -6.30 8.58
C HIS A 29 -2.84 -5.30 8.68
N LEU A 30 -3.25 -4.70 7.56
CA LEU A 30 -4.28 -3.66 7.51
C LEU A 30 -5.62 -4.06 8.14
N PRO A 31 -6.20 -5.26 7.90
CA PRO A 31 -7.47 -5.63 8.52
C PRO A 31 -7.42 -5.60 10.06
N GLU A 32 -6.32 -6.09 10.64
CA GLU A 32 -6.08 -6.06 12.09
C GLU A 32 -5.94 -4.61 12.59
N MET A 33 -5.13 -3.80 11.90
CA MET A 33 -4.93 -2.39 12.24
C MET A 33 -6.23 -1.59 12.19
N ILE A 34 -7.05 -1.79 11.15
CA ILE A 34 -8.34 -1.12 10.98
C ILE A 34 -9.26 -1.47 12.14
N THR A 35 -9.36 -2.76 12.49
CA THR A 35 -10.19 -3.24 13.61
C THR A 35 -9.79 -2.57 14.94
N ARG A 36 -8.48 -2.37 15.17
CA ARG A 36 -7.96 -1.72 16.39
C ARG A 36 -8.09 -0.20 16.39
N SER A 37 -8.08 0.42 15.21
CA SER A 37 -7.99 1.88 15.04
C SER A 37 -9.30 2.64 15.31
N ARG A 38 -10.42 1.94 15.51
CA ARG A 38 -11.76 2.55 15.64
C ARG A 38 -12.15 3.45 14.45
N VAL A 39 -11.61 3.14 13.26
CA VAL A 39 -11.99 3.80 12.01
C VAL A 39 -13.46 3.50 11.72
N THR A 40 -14.25 4.57 11.56
CA THR A 40 -15.71 4.50 11.33
C THR A 40 -16.13 4.56 9.86
N PRO A 41 -15.38 5.16 8.91
CA PRO A 41 -15.72 5.06 7.48
C PRO A 41 -15.67 3.62 6.97
N GLU A 42 -16.50 3.31 5.97
CA GLU A 42 -16.40 2.05 5.22
C GLU A 42 -15.06 2.02 4.48
N VAL A 43 -14.29 0.95 4.65
CA VAL A 43 -12.99 0.75 4.01
C VAL A 43 -13.02 -0.50 3.16
N ARG A 44 -12.50 -0.42 1.94
CA ARG A 44 -12.39 -1.54 1.01
C ARG A 44 -10.94 -1.77 0.67
N VAL A 45 -10.37 -2.86 1.18
CA VAL A 45 -8.95 -3.20 1.00
C VAL A 45 -8.80 -4.15 -0.19
N SER A 46 -7.77 -3.93 -1.01
CA SER A 46 -7.40 -4.85 -2.09
C SER A 46 -5.89 -4.90 -2.20
N THR A 47 -5.32 -6.10 -2.16
CA THR A 47 -3.88 -6.30 -2.35
C THR A 47 -3.58 -6.37 -3.84
N LEU A 48 -2.78 -5.42 -4.33
CA LEU A 48 -2.31 -5.42 -5.72
C LEU A 48 -1.04 -6.24 -5.87
N MET A 49 -0.16 -6.14 -4.86
CA MET A 49 1.13 -6.82 -4.80
C MET A 49 1.69 -6.76 -3.38
N MET A 50 2.76 -7.52 -3.11
CA MET A 50 3.45 -7.56 -1.81
C MET A 50 4.96 -7.59 -2.07
N ILE A 51 5.53 -6.45 -2.43
CA ILE A 51 6.94 -6.35 -2.85
C ILE A 51 7.69 -5.27 -2.10
N ASP A 52 9.02 -5.34 -2.15
CA ASP A 52 9.86 -4.21 -1.78
C ASP A 52 9.74 -3.10 -2.85
N SER A 53 9.68 -1.84 -2.42
CA SER A 53 9.62 -0.72 -3.35
C SER A 53 10.88 -0.60 -4.22
N LEU A 54 12.01 -1.14 -3.78
CA LEU A 54 13.24 -1.22 -4.58
C LEU A 54 13.13 -2.22 -5.74
N ASP A 55 12.30 -3.26 -5.58
CA ASP A 55 12.06 -4.27 -6.62
C ASP A 55 10.89 -3.90 -7.55
N MET A 56 10.16 -2.84 -7.24
CA MET A 56 9.00 -2.40 -8.02
C MET A 56 9.40 -1.88 -9.40
N THR A 57 8.81 -2.47 -10.44
CA THR A 57 9.05 -2.16 -11.85
C THR A 57 8.10 -1.08 -12.38
N ALA A 58 8.31 -0.63 -13.62
CA ALA A 58 7.37 0.27 -14.29
C ALA A 58 5.99 -0.39 -14.50
N GLY A 59 5.95 -1.69 -14.80
CA GLY A 59 4.70 -2.44 -14.98
C GLY A 59 3.88 -2.54 -13.68
N ASP A 60 4.56 -2.68 -12.53
CA ASP A 60 3.89 -2.67 -11.23
C ASP A 60 3.24 -1.31 -10.93
N ARG A 61 3.93 -0.21 -11.27
CA ARG A 61 3.38 1.14 -11.12
C ARG A 61 2.22 1.40 -12.07
N GLU A 62 2.28 0.86 -13.29
CA GLU A 62 1.16 0.89 -14.22
C GLU A 62 -0.06 0.19 -13.64
N LEU A 63 0.11 -0.98 -13.04
CA LEU A 63 -0.97 -1.70 -12.36
C LEU A 63 -1.62 -0.85 -11.26
N ILE A 64 -0.83 -0.12 -10.46
CA ILE A 64 -1.33 0.79 -9.42
C ILE A 64 -2.16 1.91 -10.05
N VAL A 65 -1.66 2.54 -11.13
CA VAL A 65 -2.37 3.61 -11.85
C VAL A 65 -3.70 3.11 -12.41
N ASP A 66 -3.71 1.94 -13.05
CA ASP A 66 -4.91 1.35 -13.65
C ASP A 66 -5.98 1.03 -12.62
N HIS A 67 -5.60 0.47 -11.47
CA HIS A 67 -6.53 0.23 -10.37
C HIS A 67 -7.08 1.53 -9.78
N CYS A 68 -6.25 2.57 -9.65
CA CYS A 68 -6.70 3.88 -9.19
C CYS A 68 -7.69 4.53 -10.16
N LYS A 69 -7.53 4.35 -11.47
CA LYS A 69 -8.49 4.82 -12.48
C LYS A 69 -9.80 4.02 -12.46
N ALA A 70 -9.71 2.70 -12.39
CA ALA A 70 -10.86 1.81 -12.53
C ALA A 70 -11.77 1.79 -11.29
N THR A 71 -11.24 2.09 -10.11
CA THR A 71 -12.02 2.05 -8.87
C THR A 71 -13.06 3.19 -8.83
N PRO A 72 -14.30 2.92 -8.38
CA PRO A 72 -15.34 3.96 -8.31
C PRO A 72 -15.09 4.97 -7.18
N GLU A 73 -14.34 4.61 -6.14
CA GLU A 73 -14.03 5.49 -5.02
C GLU A 73 -13.13 6.66 -5.44
N ASP A 74 -13.43 7.85 -4.93
CA ASP A 74 -12.68 9.09 -5.15
C ASP A 74 -11.58 9.34 -4.10
N LYS A 75 -11.59 8.56 -3.02
CA LYS A 75 -10.60 8.60 -1.93
C LYS A 75 -9.86 7.26 -1.86
N ILE A 76 -8.55 7.31 -2.10
CA ILE A 76 -7.68 6.15 -2.20
C ILE A 76 -6.51 6.32 -1.24
N ILE A 77 -6.20 5.28 -0.47
CA ILE A 77 -4.96 5.14 0.28
C ILE A 77 -4.14 4.02 -0.37
N ILE A 78 -2.84 4.20 -0.50
CA ILE A 78 -1.92 3.18 -1.01
C ILE A 78 -0.85 2.93 0.04
N THR A 79 -0.76 1.72 0.58
CA THR A 79 0.39 1.33 1.40
C THR A 79 1.54 0.92 0.49
N HIS A 80 2.71 1.50 0.73
CA HIS A 80 3.87 1.40 -0.17
C HIS A 80 5.18 1.43 0.64
N GLY A 81 6.25 0.85 0.07
CA GLY A 81 7.60 0.98 0.61
C GLY A 81 8.14 2.41 0.46
N THR A 82 8.95 2.87 1.41
CA THR A 82 9.37 4.28 1.47
C THR A 82 10.40 4.65 0.40
N ASP A 83 11.22 3.71 -0.05
CA ASP A 83 12.40 4.01 -0.86
C ASP A 83 12.06 4.57 -2.25
N THR A 84 11.02 4.04 -2.90
CA THR A 84 10.59 4.50 -4.24
C THR A 84 9.18 5.08 -4.30
N MET A 85 8.60 5.41 -3.13
CA MET A 85 7.23 5.95 -3.02
C MET A 85 7.02 7.22 -3.87
N SER A 86 8.03 8.09 -3.93
CA SER A 86 7.98 9.34 -4.72
C SER A 86 7.86 9.08 -6.22
N VAL A 87 8.46 8.01 -6.73
CA VAL A 87 8.36 7.60 -8.14
C VAL A 87 6.93 7.19 -8.48
N THR A 88 6.33 6.36 -7.63
CA THR A 88 4.92 5.95 -7.77
C THR A 88 3.97 7.15 -7.65
N ALA A 89 4.24 8.09 -6.73
CA ALA A 89 3.45 9.32 -6.61
C ALA A 89 3.52 10.18 -7.89
N ALA A 90 4.69 10.29 -8.53
CA ALA A 90 4.85 11.03 -9.78
C ALA A 90 4.04 10.41 -10.93
N GLU A 91 4.04 9.08 -11.05
CA GLU A 91 3.18 8.36 -12.01
C GLU A 91 1.70 8.68 -11.78
N LEU A 92 1.23 8.69 -10.54
CA LEU A 92 -0.18 8.94 -10.23
C LEU A 92 -0.61 10.39 -10.51
N ALA A 93 0.23 11.37 -10.17
CA ALA A 93 -0.13 12.79 -10.18
C ALA A 93 -0.64 13.29 -11.56
N GLY A 94 -0.04 12.83 -12.65
CA GLY A 94 -0.43 13.22 -14.01
C GLY A 94 -1.49 12.34 -14.66
N ARG A 95 -1.80 11.18 -14.06
CA ARG A 95 -2.52 10.08 -14.75
C ARG A 95 -3.86 9.74 -14.12
N VAL A 96 -4.12 10.20 -12.90
CA VAL A 96 -5.37 9.93 -12.17
C VAL A 96 -6.03 11.22 -11.68
N PRO A 97 -6.57 12.05 -12.60
CA PRO A 97 -7.21 13.30 -12.23
C PRO A 97 -8.53 13.06 -11.48
N GLY A 98 -8.92 14.01 -10.64
CA GLY A 98 -10.22 14.03 -9.97
C GLY A 98 -10.37 13.09 -8.77
N LYS A 99 -9.30 12.42 -8.35
CA LYS A 99 -9.27 11.56 -7.15
C LYS A 99 -8.28 12.10 -6.12
N THR A 100 -8.59 11.90 -4.84
CA THR A 100 -7.69 12.13 -3.72
C THR A 100 -6.93 10.84 -3.43
N ILE A 101 -5.63 10.84 -3.66
CA ILE A 101 -4.77 9.67 -3.45
C ILE A 101 -3.71 10.00 -2.41
N VAL A 102 -3.63 9.19 -1.35
CA VAL A 102 -2.63 9.30 -0.29
C VAL A 102 -1.74 8.06 -0.32
N LEU A 103 -0.45 8.25 -0.56
CA LEU A 103 0.53 7.19 -0.38
C LEU A 103 1.04 7.24 1.06
N THR A 104 1.17 6.09 1.69
CA THR A 104 1.72 5.97 3.04
C THR A 104 2.61 4.75 3.15
N GLY A 105 3.59 4.82 4.02
CA GLY A 105 4.52 3.73 4.31
C GLY A 105 4.98 3.78 5.76
N ALA A 106 5.83 2.85 6.15
CA ALA A 106 6.41 2.78 7.47
C ALA A 106 7.93 2.61 7.37
N MET A 107 8.68 3.19 8.32
CA MET A 107 10.13 2.95 8.44
C MET A 107 10.45 1.74 9.31
N ILE A 108 9.47 1.24 10.06
CA ILE A 108 9.60 0.16 11.03
C ILE A 108 8.48 -0.86 10.76
N PRO A 109 8.77 -2.17 10.72
CA PRO A 109 7.75 -3.22 10.56
C PRO A 109 6.63 -3.13 11.61
N TYR A 110 5.40 -3.46 11.21
CA TYR A 110 4.27 -3.51 12.15
C TYR A 110 4.34 -4.72 13.10
N LYS A 111 4.88 -5.85 12.63
CA LYS A 111 5.11 -7.06 13.44
C LYS A 111 6.57 -7.51 13.40
N PHE A 112 7.02 -8.01 14.54
CA PHE A 112 8.30 -8.69 14.76
C PHE A 112 7.94 -10.13 15.19
N GLY A 113 8.50 -11.16 14.54
CA GLY A 113 7.99 -12.54 14.63
C GLY A 113 9.04 -13.63 14.55
#